data_AF-A0A953YRH4-F1
#
_entry.id   AF-A0A953YRH4-F1
#
_cell.length_a   1.000
_cell.length_b   1.000
_cell.length_c   1.000
_cell.angle_alpha   90.00
_cell.angle_beta   90.00
_cell.angle_gamma   90.00
#
_symmetry.space_group_name_H-M   'P 1'
#
loop_
_entity.id
_entity.type
_entity.pdbx_description
1 polymer ?
#
loop_
_entity_poly.entity_id
_entity_poly.type
_entity_poly.pdbx_seq_one_letter_code
_entity_poly.pdbx_strand_id
1 'polypeptide(L)'
;MPQAATASATTALNDVDLAAVGGLIEKVKAEPGIAATTWAAAVAWTGGFGSEAKVRAFAPARADGPAHLGDTDTGPNPVEQVLGAL
;
A
#
# COMPACT_ATOMS: atom_id res chain seq x y z
N MET A 1 27.94 42.92 -8.68
CA MET A 1 27.57 41.91 -7.67
C MET A 1 26.61 40.94 -8.35
N PRO A 2 27.02 39.74 -8.78
CA PRO A 2 26.08 38.76 -9.30
C PRO A 2 25.29 38.16 -8.14
N GLN A 3 23.96 38.16 -8.29
CA GLN A 3 23.00 37.62 -7.32
C GLN A 3 23.05 36.08 -7.38
N ALA A 4 23.29 35.44 -6.23
CA ALA A 4 23.27 34.00 -6.11
C ALA A 4 21.85 33.47 -6.40
N ALA A 5 21.72 32.63 -7.42
CA ALA A 5 20.49 31.90 -7.68
C ALA A 5 20.23 30.94 -6.52
N THR A 6 19.18 31.18 -5.74
CA THR A 6 18.66 30.22 -4.77
C THR A 6 18.15 29.00 -5.52
N ALA A 7 18.84 27.87 -5.39
CA ALA A 7 18.37 26.59 -5.90
C ALA A 7 17.02 26.27 -5.23
N SER A 8 15.94 26.24 -6.02
CA SER A 8 14.66 25.72 -5.56
C SER A 8 14.83 24.21 -5.39
N ALA A 9 14.90 23.73 -4.15
CA ALA A 9 14.95 22.31 -3.87
C ALA A 9 13.63 21.68 -4.35
N THR A 10 13.71 20.80 -5.34
CA THR A 10 12.54 20.06 -5.83
C THR A 10 11.94 19.28 -4.66
N THR A 11 10.72 19.63 -4.24
CA THR A 11 10.03 19.01 -3.09
C THR A 11 9.47 17.62 -3.43
N ALA A 12 9.55 17.20 -4.69
CA ALA A 12 9.12 15.89 -5.14
C ALA A 12 10.18 15.20 -6.02
N LEU A 13 10.28 13.87 -5.90
CA LEU A 13 11.08 13.01 -6.78
C LEU A 13 10.22 11.80 -7.14
N ASN A 14 10.02 11.52 -8.44
CA ASN A 14 9.09 10.48 -8.91
C ASN A 14 7.69 10.61 -8.28
N ASP A 15 7.19 11.83 -8.18
CA ASP A 15 5.92 12.19 -7.52
C ASP A 15 5.84 11.83 -6.02
N VAL A 16 6.96 11.49 -5.39
CA VAL A 16 7.06 11.29 -3.92
C VAL A 16 7.32 12.62 -3.23
N ASP A 17 6.47 12.98 -2.26
CA ASP A 17 6.66 14.15 -1.39
C ASP A 17 7.86 13.97 -0.44
N LEU A 18 8.98 14.61 -0.78
CA LEU A 18 10.22 14.51 -0.01
C LEU A 18 10.16 15.26 1.32
N ALA A 19 9.29 16.27 1.45
CA ALA A 19 9.10 16.98 2.71
C ALA A 19 8.38 16.09 3.74
N ALA A 20 7.35 15.36 3.31
CA ALA A 20 6.66 14.39 4.14
C ALA A 20 7.58 13.25 4.60
N VAL A 21 8.41 12.72 3.69
CA VAL A 21 9.43 11.69 4.01
C VAL A 21 10.43 12.23 5.03
N GLY A 22 10.96 13.44 4.82
CA GLY A 22 11.87 14.10 5.77
C GLY A 22 11.26 14.26 7.16
N GLY A 23 9.99 14.68 7.23
CA GLY A 23 9.26 14.78 8.50
C GLY A 23 9.11 13.44 9.23
N LEU A 24 8.86 12.35 8.50
CA LEU A 24 8.81 11.01 9.08
C LEU A 24 10.18 10.59 9.62
N ILE A 25 11.27 10.87 8.91
CA ILE A 25 12.63 10.55 9.34
C ILE A 25 12.95 11.22 10.69
N GLU A 26 12.71 12.52 10.80
CA GLU A 26 12.99 13.25 12.04
C GLU A 26 12.12 12.75 13.21
N LYS A 27 10.86 12.39 12.93
CA LYS A 27 9.95 11.79 13.91
C LYS A 27 10.44 10.42 14.41
N VAL A 28 10.92 9.55 13.51
CA VAL A 28 11.50 8.24 13.89
C VAL A 28 12.81 8.41 14.65
N LYS A 29 13.65 9.39 14.31
CA LYS A 29 14.88 9.68 15.07
C LYS A 29 14.58 10.12 16.49
N ALA A 30 13.57 10.96 16.68
CA ALA A 30 13.14 11.43 18.00
C ALA A 30 12.47 10.32 18.81
N GLU A 31 11.66 9.47 18.17
CA GLU A 31 10.85 8.44 18.80
C GLU A 31 10.92 7.13 17.98
N PRO A 32 11.94 6.28 18.20
CA PRO A 32 12.18 5.09 17.37
C PRO A 32 11.02 4.09 17.32
N GLY A 33 10.19 4.04 18.38
CA GLY A 33 9.02 3.17 18.44
C GLY A 33 7.97 3.46 17.35
N ILE A 34 7.99 4.66 16.75
CA ILE A 34 7.08 5.05 15.66
C ILE A 34 7.33 4.25 14.38
N ALA A 35 8.54 3.73 14.19
CA ALA A 35 8.86 2.86 13.06
C ALA A 35 8.19 1.49 13.17
N ALA A 36 7.74 1.09 14.36
CA ALA A 36 7.05 -0.18 14.58
C ALA A 36 5.57 -0.04 14.21
N THR A 37 5.22 -0.44 12.99
CA THR A 37 3.84 -0.41 12.49
C THR A 37 3.23 -1.80 12.46
N THR A 38 1.92 -1.90 12.76
CA THR A 38 1.13 -3.11 12.53
C THR A 38 0.12 -2.86 11.42
N TRP A 39 0.06 -3.78 10.47
CA TRP A 39 -0.88 -3.76 9.36
C TRP A 39 -1.79 -4.98 9.47
N ALA A 40 -3.09 -4.79 9.27
CA ALA A 40 -4.07 -5.85 9.41
C ALA A 40 -5.19 -5.72 8.38
N ALA A 41 -5.76 -6.86 8.02
CA ALA A 41 -6.94 -7.00 7.19
C ALA A 41 -7.94 -7.94 7.87
N ALA A 42 -9.24 -7.69 7.69
CA ALA A 42 -10.27 -8.65 8.05
C ALA A 42 -10.72 -9.38 6.78
N VAL A 43 -10.75 -10.71 6.80
CA VAL A 43 -11.15 -11.53 5.65
C VAL A 43 -12.44 -12.26 5.97
N ALA A 44 -13.44 -12.10 5.10
CA ALA A 44 -14.71 -12.80 5.20
C ALA A 44 -14.87 -13.76 4.02
N TRP A 45 -15.29 -14.98 4.30
CA TRP A 45 -15.70 -15.92 3.26
C TRP A 45 -17.04 -15.51 2.67
N THR A 46 -17.18 -15.58 1.34
CA THR A 46 -18.38 -15.11 0.62
C THR A 46 -19.08 -16.23 -0.16
N GLY A 47 -18.66 -17.49 0.00
CA GLY A 47 -19.24 -18.64 -0.70
C GLY A 47 -18.28 -19.27 -1.71
N GLY A 48 -18.38 -20.59 -1.90
CA GLY A 48 -17.46 -21.35 -2.75
C GLY A 48 -16.01 -21.14 -2.32
N PHE A 49 -15.14 -20.84 -3.29
CA PHE A 49 -13.75 -20.46 -3.07
C PHE A 49 -13.54 -18.94 -2.88
N GLY A 50 -14.62 -18.15 -2.94
CA GLY A 50 -14.58 -16.70 -2.84
C GLY A 50 -14.41 -16.15 -1.41
N SER A 51 -13.67 -15.04 -1.30
CA SER A 51 -13.56 -14.26 -0.05
C SER A 51 -13.35 -12.77 -0.33
N GLU A 52 -13.56 -11.93 0.68
CA GLU A 52 -13.32 -10.49 0.63
C GLU A 52 -12.42 -10.03 1.77
N ALA A 53 -11.34 -9.32 1.43
CA ALA A 53 -10.42 -8.71 2.38
C ALA A 53 -10.71 -7.22 2.56
N LYS A 54 -10.97 -6.79 3.78
CA LYS A 54 -11.19 -5.38 4.16
C LYS A 54 -9.95 -4.84 4.87
N VAL A 55 -9.35 -3.79 4.28
CA VAL A 55 -8.26 -3.01 4.90
C VAL A 55 -8.76 -1.60 5.18
N ARG A 56 -8.75 -1.20 6.46
CA ARG A 56 -9.23 0.12 6.90
C ARG A 56 -10.64 0.43 6.31
N ALA A 57 -10.82 1.62 5.74
CA ALA A 57 -12.07 2.08 5.14
C ALA A 57 -12.14 1.88 3.60
N PHE A 58 -11.12 1.27 2.98
CA PHE A 58 -11.11 1.04 1.52
C PHE A 58 -12.17 0.03 1.10
N ALA A 59 -12.55 0.02 -0.18
CA ALA A 59 -13.43 -1.02 -0.71
C ALA A 59 -12.81 -2.42 -0.48
N PRO A 60 -13.61 -3.45 -0.17
CA PRO A 60 -13.08 -4.81 -0.01
C PRO A 60 -12.40 -5.29 -1.30
N ALA A 61 -11.26 -5.96 -1.15
CA ALA A 61 -10.60 -6.65 -2.24
C ALA A 61 -11.18 -8.07 -2.33
N ARG A 62 -11.74 -8.41 -3.49
CA ARG A 62 -12.29 -9.75 -3.74
C ARG A 62 -11.17 -10.73 -4.12
N ALA A 63 -11.20 -11.90 -3.53
CA ALA A 63 -10.49 -13.08 -3.98
C ALA A 63 -11.48 -14.08 -4.58
N ASP A 64 -11.10 -14.65 -5.71
CA ASP A 64 -11.81 -15.69 -6.46
C ASP A 64 -10.74 -16.52 -7.17
N GLY A 65 -10.95 -16.94 -8.42
CA GLY A 65 -9.91 -17.56 -9.21
C GLY A 65 -10.41 -18.04 -10.55
N PRO A 66 -9.55 -18.76 -11.30
CA PRO A 66 -9.91 -19.29 -12.60
C PRO A 66 -11.02 -20.35 -12.54
N ALA A 67 -11.99 -20.26 -13.43
CA ALA A 67 -13.12 -21.20 -13.47
C ALA A 67 -12.71 -22.69 -13.59
N HIS A 68 -11.57 -23.00 -14.22
CA HIS A 68 -11.06 -24.38 -14.35
C HIS A 68 -10.58 -25.00 -13.04
N LEU A 69 -10.43 -24.19 -11.97
CA LEU A 69 -10.13 -24.64 -10.62
C LEU A 69 -11.38 -24.70 -9.72
N GLY A 70 -12.56 -24.37 -10.25
CA GLY A 70 -13.83 -24.40 -9.51
C GLY A 70 -14.30 -23.04 -8.98
N ASP A 71 -13.59 -21.96 -9.30
CA ASP A 71 -13.93 -20.57 -9.01
C ASP A 71 -14.87 -19.93 -10.05
N THR A 72 -15.14 -18.62 -9.96
CA THR A 72 -16.04 -17.89 -10.88
C THR A 72 -15.37 -16.93 -11.87
N ASP A 73 -14.04 -16.81 -11.87
CA ASP A 73 -13.25 -15.94 -12.75
C ASP A 73 -13.65 -14.45 -12.71
N THR A 74 -14.03 -13.97 -11.53
CA THR A 74 -14.46 -12.59 -11.25
C THR A 74 -13.45 -11.78 -10.44
N GLY A 75 -12.34 -12.38 -10.07
CA GLY A 75 -11.25 -11.76 -9.33
C GLY A 75 -10.01 -12.64 -9.30
N PRO A 76 -8.83 -12.06 -9.00
CA PRO A 76 -7.61 -12.82 -8.85
C PRO A 76 -7.68 -13.72 -7.62
N ASN A 77 -7.04 -14.88 -7.70
CA ASN A 77 -6.86 -15.72 -6.53
C ASN A 77 -5.86 -15.11 -5.54
N PRO A 78 -5.83 -15.58 -4.27
CA PRO A 78 -4.94 -15.01 -3.27
C PRO A 78 -3.45 -15.04 -3.67
N VAL A 79 -3.00 -16.05 -4.42
CA VAL A 79 -1.58 -16.13 -4.82
C VAL A 79 -1.24 -15.13 -5.92
N GLU A 80 -2.13 -14.89 -6.88
CA GLU A 80 -2.02 -13.82 -7.88
C GLU A 80 -2.01 -12.44 -7.23
N GLN A 81 -2.81 -12.24 -6.16
CA GLN A 81 -2.79 -11.00 -5.37
C GLN A 81 -1.45 -10.79 -4.65
N VAL A 82 -0.84 -11.85 -4.11
CA VAL A 82 0.51 -11.77 -3.52
C VAL A 82 1.54 -11.40 -4.57
N LEU A 83 1.48 -11.99 -5.77
CA LEU A 83 2.38 -11.62 -6.87
C LEU A 83 2.24 -10.16 -7.27
N GLY A 84 1.03 -9.59 -7.25
CA GLY A 84 0.79 -8.17 -7.51
C GLY A 84 1.29 -7.23 -6.41
N ALA A 85 1.63 -7.75 -5.22
CA ALA A 85 2.11 -6.96 -4.08
C ALA A 85 3.65 -6.88 -3.97
N LEU A 86 4.39 -7.72 -4.72
CA LEU A 86 5.86 -7.81 -4.73
C LEU A 86 6.47 -6.85 -5.76
#